data_AF-A0A9P7YG64-F1
#
_entry.id   AF-A0A9P7YG64-F1
#
_cell.length_a   1.000
_cell.length_b   1.000
_cell.length_c   1.000
_cell.angle_alpha   90.00
_cell.angle_beta   90.00
_cell.angle_gamma   90.00
#
_symmetry.space_group_name_H-M   'P 1'
#
loop_
_entity.id
_entity.type
_entity.pdbx_description
1 polymer ?
#
loop_
_entity_poly.entity_id
_entity_poly.type
_entity_poly.pdbx_seq_one_letter_code
_entity_poly.pdbx_strand_id
1 'polypeptide(L)'
;MVHFIHLGTQLWSNDWHTYRQPRTRLEVWGQLQMQVFTSARVGEYIQSTCRPGSGRGLYYRDITFAVFRNEDGRAEFAMQVVRDAKNMTFKPDKRPEHSLHEGLQPRPLFCNPILTYLAKFIAKRVFRDYKTMDALLSLEPTGDEMFQLHWDPEVLDLPFFQKDGEIDTANTLSKRVRELGFRSGYELPPTIHDFRAEGLFLINKLYSTAQRMKHGGHTDENTYRDHYAPNNAGTDGQGSYFGDKLRSIVNDRFRSMTLCRNPELWQSLPAEKQHELESSLEFTAIEQELEALSLDTRDHSAVTDRRKDLRAAKRKLIAEELRKSRKLQPSRIPSTKGENHLIGYH
;
A
#
# COMPACT_ATOMS: atom_id res chain seq x y z
N MET A 1 -17.16 -8.70 17.66
CA MET A 1 -16.19 -9.83 17.70
C MET A 1 -16.75 -11.21 17.30
N VAL A 2 -17.64 -11.84 18.09
CA VAL A 2 -18.01 -13.28 17.98
C VAL A 2 -18.42 -13.73 16.56
N HIS A 3 -19.29 -12.96 15.89
CA HIS A 3 -19.76 -13.31 14.54
C HIS A 3 -18.63 -13.48 13.52
N PHE A 4 -17.58 -12.66 13.57
CA PHE A 4 -16.43 -12.78 12.68
C PHE A 4 -15.68 -14.10 12.89
N ILE A 5 -15.54 -14.54 14.15
CA ILE A 5 -14.94 -15.85 14.47
C ILE A 5 -15.81 -16.99 13.94
N HIS A 6 -17.14 -16.92 14.11
CA HIS A 6 -18.04 -17.97 13.59
C HIS A 6 -17.94 -18.11 12.06
N LEU A 7 -17.97 -16.99 11.32
CA LEU A 7 -17.80 -17.02 9.85
C LEU A 7 -16.43 -17.57 9.43
N GLY A 8 -15.37 -17.24 10.18
CA GLY A 8 -14.00 -17.73 9.92
C GLY A 8 -13.84 -19.22 10.20
N THR A 9 -14.30 -19.69 11.37
CA THR A 9 -14.31 -21.11 11.75
C THR A 9 -15.12 -21.92 10.74
N GLN A 10 -16.28 -21.41 10.30
CA GLN A 10 -17.02 -22.05 9.23
C GLN A 10 -16.15 -22.13 7.97
N LEU A 11 -15.80 -20.99 7.36
CA LEU A 11 -15.13 -20.92 6.05
C LEU A 11 -13.84 -21.76 5.94
N TRP A 12 -13.08 -21.85 7.03
CA TRP A 12 -11.75 -22.47 7.05
C TRP A 12 -11.68 -23.86 7.69
N SER A 13 -12.61 -24.21 8.58
CA SER A 13 -12.57 -25.52 9.28
C SER A 13 -13.76 -26.42 8.92
N ASN A 14 -14.97 -25.86 8.83
CA ASN A 14 -16.21 -26.65 8.75
C ASN A 14 -16.93 -26.55 7.39
N ASP A 15 -16.46 -25.71 6.46
CA ASP A 15 -17.21 -25.38 5.25
C ASP A 15 -17.11 -26.48 4.18
N TRP A 16 -18.23 -27.20 4.02
CA TRP A 16 -18.48 -28.13 2.93
C TRP A 16 -18.62 -27.44 1.56
N HIS A 17 -18.79 -26.11 1.51
CA HIS A 17 -18.92 -25.39 0.25
C HIS A 17 -17.59 -25.30 -0.51
N THR A 18 -17.59 -25.91 -1.70
CA THR A 18 -16.48 -25.86 -2.66
C THR A 18 -16.68 -24.72 -3.65
N TYR A 19 -15.83 -23.69 -3.56
CA TYR A 19 -15.80 -22.61 -4.54
C TYR A 19 -15.23 -23.10 -5.88
N ARG A 20 -15.86 -22.70 -7.01
CA ARG A 20 -15.39 -23.04 -8.38
C ARG A 20 -13.92 -22.72 -8.64
N GLN A 21 -13.39 -21.69 -7.98
CA GLN A 21 -11.96 -21.38 -7.97
C GLN A 21 -11.52 -21.29 -6.50
N PRO A 22 -10.49 -22.05 -6.04
CA PRO A 22 -10.05 -22.00 -4.64
C PRO A 22 -9.69 -20.59 -4.15
N ARG A 23 -9.13 -19.74 -5.03
CA ARG A 23 -8.85 -18.33 -4.74
C ARG A 23 -10.06 -17.54 -4.23
N THR A 24 -11.28 -17.90 -4.63
CA THR A 24 -12.50 -17.18 -4.20
C THR A 24 -12.73 -17.30 -2.70
N ARG A 25 -12.36 -18.41 -2.05
CA ARG A 25 -12.40 -18.55 -0.58
C ARG A 25 -11.50 -17.50 0.09
N LEU A 26 -10.26 -17.38 -0.40
CA LEU A 26 -9.27 -16.42 0.07
C LEU A 26 -9.71 -14.96 -0.17
N GLU A 27 -10.23 -14.65 -1.37
CA GLU A 27 -10.71 -13.31 -1.72
C GLU A 27 -11.92 -12.89 -0.89
N VAL A 28 -12.88 -13.79 -0.62
CA VAL A 28 -14.02 -13.52 0.30
C VAL A 28 -13.54 -13.21 1.70
N TRP A 29 -12.62 -14.03 2.22
CA TRP A 29 -12.10 -13.83 3.56
C TRP A 29 -11.30 -12.54 3.69
N GLY A 30 -10.42 -12.26 2.72
CA GLY A 30 -9.64 -11.03 2.67
C GLY A 30 -10.49 -9.78 2.46
N GLN A 31 -11.59 -9.85 1.70
CA GLN A 31 -12.56 -8.76 1.62
C GLN A 31 -13.24 -8.54 2.98
N LEU A 32 -13.70 -9.59 3.65
CA LEU A 32 -14.36 -9.50 4.95
C LEU A 32 -13.42 -8.96 6.05
N GLN A 33 -12.19 -9.49 6.15
CA GLN A 33 -11.15 -8.97 7.05
C GLN A 33 -10.93 -7.47 6.86
N MET A 34 -10.80 -7.01 5.61
CA MET A 34 -10.59 -5.59 5.32
C MET A 34 -11.79 -4.73 5.75
N GLN A 35 -13.02 -5.17 5.47
CA GLN A 35 -14.22 -4.44 5.89
C GLN A 35 -14.35 -4.38 7.42
N VAL A 36 -14.04 -5.47 8.11
CA VAL A 36 -14.16 -5.59 9.59
C VAL A 36 -13.10 -4.75 10.30
N PHE A 37 -11.80 -5.00 10.07
CA PHE A 37 -10.72 -4.37 10.83
C PHE A 37 -10.53 -2.89 10.52
N THR A 38 -11.08 -2.41 9.41
CA THR A 38 -11.06 -0.99 9.09
C THR A 38 -12.44 -0.34 9.25
N SER A 39 -13.50 -1.07 9.58
CA SER A 39 -14.88 -0.55 9.58
C SER A 39 -15.28 0.13 8.25
N ALA A 40 -14.77 -0.31 7.10
CA ALA A 40 -15.00 0.37 5.82
C ALA A 40 -16.46 0.26 5.34
N ARG A 41 -16.87 1.13 4.40
CA ARG A 41 -18.09 0.88 3.63
C ARG A 41 -17.74 -0.11 2.53
N VAL A 42 -18.68 -0.99 2.18
CA VAL A 42 -18.50 -1.96 1.09
C VAL A 42 -17.97 -1.30 -0.20
N GLY A 43 -18.55 -0.14 -0.57
CA GLY A 43 -18.17 0.63 -1.76
C GLY A 43 -16.87 1.45 -1.69
N GLU A 44 -16.06 1.34 -0.62
CA GLU A 44 -14.77 2.04 -0.46
C GLU A 44 -13.58 1.21 -0.98
N TYR A 45 -13.75 -0.11 -1.13
CA TYR A 45 -12.71 -1.03 -1.62
C TYR A 45 -13.10 -1.81 -2.89
N ILE A 46 -14.40 -1.93 -3.17
CA ILE A 46 -14.97 -2.63 -4.33
C ILE A 46 -16.09 -1.78 -4.93
N GLN A 47 -16.48 -2.07 -6.17
CA GLN A 47 -17.42 -1.21 -6.90
C GLN A 47 -18.80 -1.19 -6.22
N SER A 48 -19.25 0.02 -5.86
CA SER A 48 -20.58 0.24 -5.28
C SER A 48 -21.69 0.00 -6.31
N THR A 49 -22.79 -0.63 -5.88
CA THR A 49 -24.01 -0.75 -6.68
C THR A 49 -24.62 0.59 -7.08
N CYS A 50 -24.33 1.67 -6.34
CA CYS A 50 -24.74 3.03 -6.69
C CYS A 50 -23.81 3.70 -7.72
N ARG A 51 -22.75 3.02 -8.19
CA ARG A 51 -21.75 3.52 -9.15
C ARG A 51 -21.28 2.43 -10.12
N PRO A 52 -22.20 1.74 -10.83
CA PRO A 52 -21.84 0.68 -11.77
C PRO A 52 -20.93 1.21 -12.88
N GLY A 53 -19.99 0.39 -13.35
CA GLY A 53 -19.06 0.76 -14.43
C GLY A 53 -18.02 1.84 -14.08
N SER A 54 -18.03 2.39 -12.86
CA SER A 54 -17.15 3.52 -12.49
C SER A 54 -15.66 3.17 -12.33
N GLY A 55 -15.29 1.88 -12.36
CA GLY A 55 -13.92 1.41 -12.07
C GLY A 55 -13.43 1.70 -10.64
N ARG A 56 -14.28 2.21 -9.74
CA ARG A 56 -13.87 2.68 -8.41
C ARG A 56 -13.78 1.56 -7.38
N GLY A 57 -12.70 1.60 -6.60
CA GLY A 57 -12.39 0.73 -5.47
C GLY A 57 -10.87 0.69 -5.27
N LEU A 58 -10.36 -0.41 -4.70
CA LEU A 58 -8.96 -0.54 -4.28
C LEU A 58 -8.08 -1.14 -5.38
N TYR A 59 -6.92 -0.52 -5.64
CA TYR A 59 -5.87 -1.00 -6.56
C TYR A 59 -4.57 -1.27 -5.78
N TYR A 60 -3.59 -1.96 -6.37
CA TYR A 60 -2.30 -2.20 -5.68
C TYR A 60 -1.57 -0.90 -5.34
N ARG A 61 -1.63 0.12 -6.21
CA ARG A 61 -1.09 1.47 -5.94
C ARG A 61 -1.71 2.17 -4.72
N ASP A 62 -2.89 1.75 -4.26
CA ASP A 62 -3.59 2.30 -3.08
C ASP A 62 -3.18 1.56 -1.77
N ILE A 63 -2.15 0.70 -1.83
CA ILE A 63 -1.72 -0.17 -0.73
C ILE A 63 -0.20 -0.07 -0.54
N THR A 64 0.23 0.14 0.70
CA THR A 64 1.63 0.00 1.12
C THR A 64 1.77 -1.28 1.93
N PHE A 65 2.60 -2.22 1.47
CA PHE A 65 3.01 -3.39 2.25
C PHE A 65 4.45 -3.19 2.73
N ALA A 66 4.74 -3.56 3.98
CA ALA A 66 6.03 -3.27 4.60
C ALA A 66 6.37 -4.27 5.72
N VAL A 67 7.65 -4.34 6.08
CA VAL A 67 8.17 -5.12 7.21
C VAL A 67 8.90 -4.19 8.18
N PHE A 68 8.75 -4.42 9.48
CA PHE A 68 9.37 -3.62 10.54
C PHE A 68 9.71 -4.48 11.75
N ARG A 69 10.54 -3.95 12.64
CA ARG A 69 10.80 -4.56 13.95
C ARG A 69 9.71 -4.13 14.95
N ASN A 70 9.00 -5.11 15.49
CA ASN A 70 7.88 -4.90 16.42
C ASN A 70 8.34 -4.71 17.89
N GLU A 71 7.37 -4.55 18.79
CA GLU A 71 7.59 -4.31 20.23
C GLU A 71 8.40 -5.42 20.92
N ASP A 72 8.36 -6.65 20.39
CA ASP A 72 9.12 -7.80 20.90
C ASP A 72 10.51 -7.93 20.25
N GLY A 73 10.91 -6.97 19.41
CA GLY A 73 12.17 -7.01 18.67
C GLY A 73 12.18 -7.98 17.47
N ARG A 74 11.02 -8.52 17.07
CA ARG A 74 10.87 -9.49 15.97
C ARG A 74 10.46 -8.79 14.66
N ALA A 75 10.78 -9.41 13.52
CA ALA A 75 10.22 -8.99 12.24
C ALA A 75 8.70 -9.20 12.23
N GLU A 76 7.96 -8.20 11.75
CA GLU A 76 6.51 -8.27 11.52
C GLU A 76 6.15 -7.54 10.23
N PHE A 77 5.28 -8.14 9.44
CA PHE A 77 4.67 -7.49 8.28
C PHE A 77 3.44 -6.69 8.67
N ALA A 78 3.24 -5.57 7.98
CA ALA A 78 2.02 -4.80 8.06
C ALA A 78 1.63 -4.24 6.69
N MET A 79 0.35 -3.89 6.56
CA MET A 79 -0.23 -3.36 5.33
C MET A 79 -1.08 -2.13 5.63
N GLN A 80 -0.83 -1.02 4.94
CA GLN A 80 -1.66 0.18 5.00
C GLN A 80 -2.47 0.32 3.71
N VAL A 81 -3.76 0.57 3.83
CA VAL A 81 -4.69 0.72 2.69
C VAL A 81 -5.30 2.12 2.66
N VAL A 82 -5.31 2.76 1.50
CA VAL A 82 -5.95 4.05 1.23
C VAL A 82 -7.39 3.81 0.75
N ARG A 83 -8.39 4.48 1.34
CA ARG A 83 -9.80 4.30 0.94
C ARG A 83 -10.30 5.35 -0.04
N ASP A 84 -11.08 4.92 -1.03
CA ASP A 84 -11.94 5.84 -1.81
C ASP A 84 -13.20 6.24 -1.01
N ALA A 85 -12.98 6.95 0.10
CA ALA A 85 -14.02 7.34 1.04
C ALA A 85 -15.08 8.26 0.42
N LYS A 86 -16.30 8.24 0.99
CA LYS A 86 -17.42 9.08 0.54
C LYS A 86 -16.97 10.56 0.49
N ASN A 87 -17.26 11.22 -0.63
CA ASN A 87 -16.91 12.61 -0.93
C ASN A 87 -15.38 12.93 -1.03
N MET A 88 -14.51 11.91 -1.03
CA MET A 88 -13.05 12.08 -1.13
C MET A 88 -12.45 11.58 -2.47
N THR A 89 -13.30 11.29 -3.47
CA THR A 89 -12.87 10.85 -4.81
C THR A 89 -11.80 11.76 -5.41
N PHE A 90 -12.09 13.07 -5.41
CA PHE A 90 -11.29 14.14 -6.01
C PHE A 90 -10.40 14.85 -4.98
N LYS A 91 -10.21 14.23 -3.81
CA LYS A 91 -9.35 14.69 -2.71
C LYS A 91 -8.46 13.53 -2.24
N PRO A 92 -7.60 12.98 -3.12
CA PRO A 92 -6.79 11.80 -2.80
C PRO A 92 -5.89 12.02 -1.57
N ASP A 93 -5.40 13.26 -1.41
CA ASP A 93 -4.63 13.76 -0.27
C ASP A 93 -5.38 13.76 1.07
N LYS A 94 -6.71 13.60 1.08
CA LYS A 94 -7.54 13.56 2.30
C LYS A 94 -8.07 12.18 2.64
N ARG A 95 -7.87 11.20 1.76
CA ARG A 95 -8.42 9.83 1.89
C ARG A 95 -7.93 9.16 3.18
N PRO A 96 -8.79 8.46 3.93
CA PRO A 96 -8.36 7.78 5.16
C PRO A 96 -7.45 6.60 4.85
N GLU A 97 -6.39 6.47 5.63
CA GLU A 97 -5.45 5.35 5.58
C GLU A 97 -5.64 4.45 6.81
N HIS A 98 -5.57 3.13 6.61
CA HIS A 98 -5.77 2.17 7.70
C HIS A 98 -4.74 1.05 7.63
N SER A 99 -4.11 0.79 8.78
CA SER A 99 -3.12 -0.26 8.93
C SER A 99 -3.76 -1.58 9.41
N LEU A 100 -3.28 -2.68 8.86
CA LEU A 100 -3.50 -4.06 9.28
C LEU A 100 -2.12 -4.66 9.62
N HIS A 101 -2.07 -5.60 10.55
CA HIS A 101 -0.81 -6.20 11.04
C HIS A 101 -1.01 -7.68 11.39
N GLU A 102 0.07 -8.44 11.58
CA GLU A 102 -0.05 -9.85 11.97
C GLU A 102 -0.71 -10.00 13.35
N GLY A 103 -0.27 -9.16 14.29
CA GLY A 103 -0.77 -9.15 15.67
C GLY A 103 -0.01 -10.11 16.58
N LEU A 104 0.05 -9.74 17.86
CA LEU A 104 0.93 -10.39 18.83
C LEU A 104 0.24 -11.51 19.63
N GLN A 105 -1.10 -11.54 19.66
CA GLN A 105 -1.87 -12.50 20.45
C GLN A 105 -2.17 -13.78 19.66
N PRO A 106 -2.00 -14.98 20.27
CA PRO A 106 -2.26 -16.25 19.60
C PRO A 106 -3.75 -16.39 19.28
N ARG A 107 -4.06 -16.67 18.01
CA ARG A 107 -5.42 -16.81 17.46
C ARG A 107 -5.45 -17.87 16.35
N PRO A 108 -6.64 -18.35 15.94
CA PRO A 108 -6.78 -19.10 14.69
C PRO A 108 -6.15 -18.34 13.52
N LEU A 109 -5.47 -19.04 12.61
CA LEU A 109 -4.70 -18.42 11.51
C LEU A 109 -5.54 -17.47 10.65
N PHE A 110 -6.83 -17.75 10.48
CA PHE A 110 -7.75 -16.89 9.75
C PHE A 110 -7.99 -15.51 10.42
N CYS A 111 -7.62 -15.31 11.68
CA CYS A 111 -7.68 -14.00 12.33
C CYS A 111 -6.55 -13.06 11.89
N ASN A 112 -5.44 -13.58 11.37
CA ASN A 112 -4.33 -12.78 10.85
C ASN A 112 -4.68 -12.27 9.42
N PRO A 113 -4.86 -10.95 9.21
CA PRO A 113 -5.15 -10.41 7.88
C PRO A 113 -3.96 -10.49 6.93
N ILE A 114 -2.75 -10.29 7.46
CA ILE A 114 -1.52 -10.29 6.67
C ILE A 114 -1.29 -11.65 6.03
N LEU A 115 -1.51 -12.76 6.75
CA LEU A 115 -1.38 -14.11 6.20
C LEU A 115 -2.28 -14.32 4.97
N THR A 116 -3.53 -13.85 5.00
CA THR A 116 -4.47 -13.91 3.87
C THR A 116 -3.93 -13.18 2.65
N TYR A 117 -3.37 -11.98 2.83
CA TYR A 117 -2.86 -11.17 1.73
C TYR A 117 -1.49 -11.65 1.24
N LEU A 118 -0.62 -12.10 2.13
CA LEU A 118 0.70 -12.66 1.80
C LEU A 118 0.57 -13.89 0.89
N ALA A 119 -0.37 -14.79 1.20
CA ALA A 119 -0.72 -15.92 0.33
C ALA A 119 -1.20 -15.47 -1.06
N LYS A 120 -2.04 -14.42 -1.12
CA LYS A 120 -2.50 -13.81 -2.38
C LYS A 120 -1.36 -13.16 -3.17
N PHE A 121 -0.40 -12.53 -2.48
CA PHE A 121 0.70 -11.80 -3.11
C PHE A 121 1.74 -12.74 -3.72
N ILE A 122 2.14 -13.78 -3.00
CA ILE A 122 3.02 -14.83 -3.53
C ILE A 122 2.34 -15.56 -4.69
N ALA A 123 1.07 -15.94 -4.57
CA ALA A 123 0.34 -16.63 -5.64
C ALA A 123 0.20 -15.81 -6.93
N LYS A 124 0.19 -14.46 -6.84
CA LYS A 124 0.14 -13.55 -7.99
C LYS A 124 1.51 -12.95 -8.36
N ARG A 125 2.60 -13.26 -7.64
CA ARG A 125 3.97 -12.74 -7.83
C ARG A 125 4.08 -11.19 -7.91
N VAL A 126 3.23 -10.49 -7.16
CA VAL A 126 3.02 -9.03 -7.25
C VAL A 126 4.12 -8.16 -6.66
N PHE A 127 5.01 -8.71 -5.82
CA PHE A 127 6.17 -7.97 -5.33
C PHE A 127 7.22 -7.85 -6.41
N ARG A 128 7.85 -6.69 -6.57
CA ARG A 128 8.95 -6.48 -7.52
C ARG A 128 10.15 -7.35 -7.17
N ASP A 129 10.61 -7.24 -5.92
CA ASP A 129 11.93 -7.75 -5.50
C ASP A 129 11.87 -9.14 -4.82
N TYR A 130 10.75 -9.51 -4.19
CA TYR A 130 10.64 -10.69 -3.32
C TYR A 130 9.57 -11.68 -3.83
N LYS A 131 10.00 -12.63 -4.68
CA LYS A 131 9.08 -13.51 -5.44
C LYS A 131 8.67 -14.82 -4.73
N THR A 132 9.26 -15.18 -3.58
CA THR A 132 8.96 -16.43 -2.84
C THR A 132 8.62 -16.17 -1.37
N MET A 133 7.94 -17.13 -0.72
CA MET A 133 7.63 -17.04 0.70
C MET A 133 8.91 -17.01 1.55
N ASP A 134 9.89 -17.86 1.24
CA ASP A 134 11.16 -17.92 1.99
C ASP A 134 11.96 -16.62 1.88
N ALA A 135 11.92 -15.95 0.72
CA ALA A 135 12.54 -14.64 0.53
C ALA A 135 11.87 -13.53 1.36
N LEU A 136 10.57 -13.64 1.63
CA LEU A 136 9.86 -12.74 2.55
C LEU A 136 10.14 -13.11 4.02
N LEU A 137 10.00 -14.38 4.40
CA LEU A 137 10.21 -14.82 5.78
C LEU A 137 11.66 -14.70 6.27
N SER A 138 12.63 -14.52 5.36
CA SER A 138 14.04 -14.23 5.70
C SER A 138 14.35 -12.74 5.90
N LEU A 139 13.35 -11.85 5.81
CA LEU A 139 13.54 -10.41 5.99
C LEU A 139 13.69 -10.03 7.46
N GLU A 140 14.90 -9.63 7.83
CA GLU A 140 15.23 -9.10 9.15
C GLU A 140 15.41 -7.57 9.09
N PRO A 141 14.36 -6.77 9.37
CA PRO A 141 14.46 -5.32 9.35
C PRO A 141 15.39 -4.83 10.46
N THR A 142 16.37 -4.01 10.06
CA THR A 142 17.41 -3.50 10.97
C THR A 142 17.04 -2.15 11.58
N GLY A 143 17.28 -2.00 12.88
CA GLY A 143 16.99 -0.76 13.61
C GLY A 143 15.49 -0.52 13.80
N ASP A 144 15.11 0.76 13.75
CA ASP A 144 13.76 1.27 14.00
C ASP A 144 12.99 1.66 12.73
N GLU A 145 13.59 1.49 11.54
CA GLU A 145 12.96 1.85 10.27
C GLU A 145 11.97 0.76 9.80
N MET A 146 10.95 1.18 9.07
CA MET A 146 9.99 0.30 8.41
C MET A 146 10.30 0.27 6.91
N PHE A 147 10.45 -0.94 6.37
CA PHE A 147 10.92 -1.16 5.00
C PHE A 147 9.74 -1.49 4.09
N GLN A 148 9.45 -0.61 3.13
CA GLN A 148 8.43 -0.83 2.12
C GLN A 148 8.83 -1.94 1.15
N LEU A 149 7.91 -2.87 0.92
CA LEU A 149 8.01 -3.92 -0.09
C LEU A 149 7.28 -3.46 -1.34
N HIS A 150 8.03 -3.15 -2.40
CA HIS A 150 7.46 -2.54 -3.60
C HIS A 150 6.70 -3.55 -4.46
N TRP A 151 5.58 -3.10 -5.02
CA TRP A 151 4.86 -3.81 -6.07
C TRP A 151 5.63 -3.78 -7.38
N ASP A 152 5.43 -4.82 -8.17
CA ASP A 152 5.82 -4.85 -9.58
C ASP A 152 5.10 -3.72 -10.34
N PRO A 153 5.77 -2.88 -11.15
CA PRO A 153 5.13 -1.75 -11.82
C PRO A 153 3.91 -2.16 -12.67
N GLU A 154 3.94 -3.36 -13.26
CA GLU A 154 2.86 -3.89 -14.10
C GLU A 154 1.54 -4.13 -13.33
N VAL A 155 1.59 -4.31 -12.00
CA VAL A 155 0.39 -4.62 -11.20
C VAL A 155 -0.26 -3.41 -10.55
N LEU A 156 0.39 -2.24 -10.56
CA LEU A 156 -0.05 -1.04 -9.82
C LEU A 156 -1.49 -0.61 -10.16
N ASP A 157 -1.85 -0.71 -11.44
CA ASP A 157 -3.14 -0.31 -11.99
C ASP A 157 -4.15 -1.47 -12.11
N LEU A 158 -3.82 -2.66 -11.61
CA LEU A 158 -4.77 -3.77 -11.52
C LEU A 158 -5.68 -3.62 -10.28
N PRO A 159 -7.00 -3.90 -10.39
CA PRO A 159 -7.88 -3.93 -9.23
C PRO A 159 -7.43 -4.98 -8.23
N PHE A 160 -7.33 -4.58 -6.96
CA PHE A 160 -6.86 -5.47 -5.90
C PHE A 160 -7.82 -6.65 -5.71
N PHE A 161 -9.11 -6.33 -5.59
CA PHE A 161 -10.21 -7.28 -5.54
C PHE A 161 -10.86 -7.34 -6.91
N GLN A 162 -10.69 -8.46 -7.61
CA GLN A 162 -11.14 -8.60 -9.00
C GLN A 162 -11.84 -9.92 -9.28
N LYS A 163 -12.77 -9.88 -10.23
CA LYS A 163 -13.37 -11.03 -10.89
C LYS A 163 -13.11 -10.89 -12.39
N ASP A 164 -12.40 -11.86 -12.96
CA ASP A 164 -12.15 -11.95 -14.41
C ASP A 164 -11.51 -10.69 -15.04
N GLY A 165 -10.68 -9.97 -14.25
CA GLY A 165 -9.97 -8.74 -14.65
C GLY A 165 -10.70 -7.45 -14.24
N GLU A 166 -12.01 -7.50 -14.04
CA GLU A 166 -12.81 -6.38 -13.57
C GLU A 166 -12.81 -6.29 -12.03
N ILE A 167 -12.97 -5.07 -11.51
CA ILE A 167 -13.10 -4.87 -10.06
C ILE A 167 -14.34 -5.57 -9.50
N ASP A 168 -14.21 -6.26 -8.36
CA ASP A 168 -15.33 -6.95 -7.72
C ASP A 168 -16.41 -5.94 -7.26
N THR A 169 -17.64 -6.42 -7.00
CA THR A 169 -18.78 -5.55 -6.71
C THR A 169 -19.38 -5.79 -5.33
N ALA A 170 -19.93 -4.73 -4.74
CA ALA A 170 -20.58 -4.76 -3.42
C ALA A 170 -21.71 -5.80 -3.33
N ASN A 171 -22.45 -6.00 -4.43
CA ASN A 171 -23.51 -7.01 -4.53
C ASN A 171 -22.93 -8.43 -4.45
N THR A 172 -21.83 -8.68 -5.15
CA THR A 172 -21.15 -9.98 -5.18
C THR A 172 -20.61 -10.34 -3.79
N LEU A 173 -19.87 -9.44 -3.13
CA LEU A 173 -19.38 -9.70 -1.76
C LEU A 173 -20.54 -9.91 -0.78
N SER A 174 -21.57 -9.06 -0.80
CA SER A 174 -22.73 -9.19 0.10
C SER A 174 -23.44 -10.54 -0.06
N LYS A 175 -23.59 -11.06 -1.29
CA LYS A 175 -24.12 -12.41 -1.53
C LYS A 175 -23.22 -13.48 -0.91
N ARG A 176 -21.92 -13.46 -1.20
CA ARG A 176 -20.96 -14.46 -0.68
C ARG A 176 -20.88 -14.47 0.86
N VAL A 177 -20.95 -13.30 1.51
CA VAL A 177 -20.98 -13.19 2.99
C VAL A 177 -22.30 -13.70 3.55
N ARG A 178 -23.45 -13.37 2.92
CA ARG A 178 -24.77 -13.86 3.34
C ARG A 178 -24.85 -15.39 3.24
N GLU A 179 -24.39 -15.96 2.13
CA GLU A 179 -24.29 -17.41 1.93
C GLU A 179 -23.39 -18.07 2.98
N LEU A 180 -22.24 -17.48 3.32
CA LEU A 180 -21.36 -17.98 4.38
C LEU A 180 -22.05 -17.91 5.75
N GLY A 181 -22.80 -16.85 6.05
CA GLY A 181 -23.55 -16.74 7.30
C GLY A 181 -24.64 -17.80 7.44
N PHE A 182 -25.38 -18.11 6.37
CA PHE A 182 -26.33 -19.22 6.38
C PHE A 182 -25.62 -20.56 6.65
N ARG A 183 -24.48 -20.82 5.99
CA ARG A 183 -23.66 -22.03 6.26
C ARG A 183 -23.06 -22.05 7.67
N SER A 184 -22.95 -20.91 8.33
CA SER A 184 -22.50 -20.76 9.72
C SER A 184 -23.64 -20.88 10.74
N GLY A 185 -24.85 -21.24 10.31
CA GLY A 185 -26.01 -21.44 11.19
C GLY A 185 -26.82 -20.17 11.52
N TYR A 186 -26.58 -19.05 10.84
CA TYR A 186 -27.40 -17.84 11.04
C TYR A 186 -28.68 -17.87 10.19
N GLU A 187 -29.84 -17.80 10.82
CA GLU A 187 -31.13 -17.53 10.16
C GLU A 187 -31.14 -16.13 9.51
N LEU A 188 -30.57 -15.15 10.20
CA LEU A 188 -30.32 -13.79 9.70
C LEU A 188 -28.81 -13.53 9.70
N PRO A 189 -28.10 -13.80 8.58
CA PRO A 189 -26.66 -13.56 8.46
C PRO A 189 -26.24 -12.11 8.76
N PRO A 190 -25.14 -11.90 9.51
CA PRO A 190 -24.60 -10.56 9.74
C PRO A 190 -24.11 -9.95 8.42
N THR A 191 -24.39 -8.66 8.23
CA THR A 191 -24.01 -7.90 7.04
C THR A 191 -22.72 -7.11 7.27
N ILE A 192 -22.13 -6.61 6.18
CA ILE A 192 -20.99 -5.69 6.22
C ILE A 192 -21.33 -4.41 7.01
N HIS A 193 -22.60 -3.99 7.00
CA HIS A 193 -23.05 -2.83 7.77
C HIS A 193 -23.02 -3.08 9.28
N ASP A 194 -23.35 -4.29 9.73
CA ASP A 194 -23.31 -4.67 11.15
C ASP A 194 -21.87 -4.74 11.65
N PHE A 195 -20.97 -5.34 10.86
CA PHE A 195 -19.53 -5.33 11.15
C PHE A 195 -18.95 -3.92 11.23
N ARG A 196 -19.34 -3.02 10.32
CA ARG A 196 -18.95 -1.60 10.36
C ARG A 196 -19.55 -0.87 11.57
N ALA A 197 -20.79 -1.14 11.94
CA ALA A 197 -21.44 -0.50 13.09
C ALA A 197 -20.72 -0.85 14.40
N GLU A 198 -20.44 -2.14 14.60
CA GLU A 198 -19.64 -2.66 15.72
C GLU A 198 -18.24 -2.03 15.75
N GLY A 199 -17.52 -2.02 14.62
CA GLY A 199 -16.19 -1.42 14.55
C GLY A 199 -16.18 0.08 14.90
N LEU A 200 -17.16 0.84 14.40
CA LEU A 200 -17.31 2.26 14.75
C LEU A 200 -17.72 2.50 16.20
N PHE A 201 -18.50 1.61 16.80
CA PHE A 201 -18.85 1.64 18.23
C PHE A 201 -17.62 1.41 19.10
N LEU A 202 -16.81 0.39 18.79
CA LEU A 202 -15.58 0.07 19.52
C LEU A 202 -14.55 1.22 19.39
N ILE A 203 -14.37 1.78 18.20
CA ILE A 203 -13.51 2.97 18.00
C ILE A 203 -14.03 4.18 18.78
N ASN A 204 -15.35 4.41 18.84
CA ASN A 204 -15.94 5.51 19.62
C ASN A 204 -15.72 5.35 21.14
N LYS A 205 -15.60 4.12 21.64
CA LYS A 205 -15.33 3.83 23.06
C LYS A 205 -13.86 4.04 23.43
N LEU A 206 -12.94 3.87 22.47
CA LEU A 206 -11.49 3.78 22.72
C LEU A 206 -10.69 5.01 22.24
N TYR A 207 -11.24 5.82 21.34
CA TYR A 207 -10.54 6.94 20.70
C TYR A 207 -11.38 8.22 20.68
N SER A 208 -10.72 9.36 20.43
CA SER A 208 -11.39 10.64 20.30
C SER A 208 -12.36 10.70 19.12
N THR A 209 -13.36 11.60 19.20
CA THR A 209 -14.31 11.86 18.10
C THR A 209 -13.60 12.16 16.78
N ALA A 210 -12.52 12.95 16.80
CA ALA A 210 -11.75 13.27 15.60
C ALA A 210 -11.14 12.02 14.94
N GLN A 211 -10.54 11.12 15.74
CA GLN A 211 -9.99 9.85 15.26
C GLN A 211 -11.09 8.93 14.72
N ARG A 212 -12.22 8.79 15.42
CA ARG A 212 -13.39 8.03 14.95
C ARG A 212 -13.90 8.54 13.61
N MET A 213 -13.98 9.86 13.43
CA MET A 213 -14.47 10.46 12.17
C MET A 213 -13.49 10.25 11.03
N LYS A 214 -12.18 10.37 11.27
CA LYS A 214 -11.16 10.05 10.25
C LYS A 214 -11.19 8.55 9.91
N HIS A 215 -11.27 7.65 10.90
CA HIS A 215 -11.41 6.20 10.72
C HIS A 215 -12.66 5.81 9.90
N GLY A 216 -13.80 6.42 10.22
CA GLY A 216 -15.07 6.22 9.54
C GLY A 216 -15.19 6.88 8.17
N GLY A 217 -14.25 7.75 7.78
CA GLY A 217 -14.35 8.59 6.58
C GLY A 217 -15.56 9.53 6.64
N HIS A 218 -15.58 10.42 7.64
CA HIS A 218 -16.61 11.45 7.89
C HIS A 218 -15.99 12.85 7.82
N THR A 219 -16.72 13.84 7.28
CA THR A 219 -16.16 15.08 6.68
C THR A 219 -16.49 16.38 7.41
N ASP A 220 -17.11 16.28 8.58
CA ASP A 220 -17.95 17.32 9.16
C ASP A 220 -17.65 17.27 10.68
N GLU A 221 -17.08 18.22 11.39
CA GLU A 221 -16.66 19.61 11.16
C GLU A 221 -15.48 19.90 12.12
N ASN A 222 -14.29 20.32 11.64
CA ASN A 222 -13.17 20.91 12.43
C ASN A 222 -11.91 21.17 11.56
N THR A 223 -11.34 22.38 11.63
CA THR A 223 -10.11 22.79 10.89
C THR A 223 -8.91 21.89 11.17
N TYR A 224 -8.73 21.44 12.42
CA TYR A 224 -7.62 20.55 12.79
C TYR A 224 -7.64 19.23 11.99
N ARG A 225 -8.81 18.59 11.88
CA ARG A 225 -8.97 17.32 11.16
C ARG A 225 -8.67 17.46 9.67
N ASP A 226 -9.08 18.57 9.07
CA ASP A 226 -9.07 18.72 7.61
C ASP A 226 -7.73 19.24 7.08
N HIS A 227 -6.96 19.95 7.90
CA HIS A 227 -5.66 20.54 7.52
C HIS A 227 -4.44 19.94 8.22
N TYR A 228 -4.56 19.46 9.46
CA TYR A 228 -3.40 19.10 10.30
C TYR A 228 -3.36 17.64 10.75
N ALA A 229 -4.50 16.93 10.80
CA ALA A 229 -4.52 15.53 11.16
C ALA A 229 -4.01 14.63 10.01
N PRO A 230 -3.11 13.66 10.28
CA PRO A 230 -2.64 12.72 9.27
C PRO A 230 -3.78 11.86 8.70
N ASN A 231 -3.59 11.35 7.48
CA ASN A 231 -4.56 10.47 6.83
C ASN A 231 -4.76 9.15 7.58
N ASN A 232 -3.67 8.62 8.12
CA ASN A 232 -3.71 7.59 9.15
C ASN A 232 -4.20 8.18 10.49
N ALA A 233 -5.41 7.80 10.91
CA ALA A 233 -6.05 8.25 12.14
C ALA A 233 -5.33 7.82 13.43
N GLY A 234 -4.33 6.93 13.36
CA GLY A 234 -3.65 6.35 14.53
C GLY A 234 -4.51 5.35 15.29
N THR A 235 -5.61 4.90 14.69
CA THR A 235 -6.54 3.95 15.27
C THR A 235 -6.15 2.53 14.90
N ASP A 236 -5.89 1.70 15.90
CA ASP A 236 -5.77 0.25 15.74
C ASP A 236 -7.16 -0.38 15.67
N GLY A 237 -7.73 -0.48 14.47
CA GLY A 237 -9.05 -1.07 14.25
C GLY A 237 -9.09 -2.59 14.43
N GLN A 238 -7.98 -3.28 14.15
CA GLN A 238 -7.83 -4.72 14.35
C GLN A 238 -7.83 -5.06 15.85
N GLY A 239 -6.95 -4.43 16.62
CA GLY A 239 -6.88 -4.60 18.07
C GLY A 239 -8.16 -4.15 18.77
N SER A 240 -8.77 -3.05 18.34
CA SER A 240 -10.08 -2.60 18.87
C SER A 240 -11.18 -3.64 18.65
N TYR A 241 -11.23 -4.28 17.48
CA TYR A 241 -12.26 -5.27 17.16
C TYR A 241 -12.10 -6.59 17.94
N PHE A 242 -10.86 -6.94 18.30
CA PHE A 242 -10.53 -8.11 19.11
C PHE A 242 -10.46 -7.85 20.63
N GLY A 243 -10.50 -6.59 21.07
CA GLY A 243 -10.32 -6.22 22.48
C GLY A 243 -8.87 -6.32 22.97
N ASP A 244 -7.90 -6.20 22.07
CA ASP A 244 -6.47 -6.26 22.40
C ASP A 244 -5.95 -4.97 23.06
N LYS A 245 -4.74 -5.08 23.64
CA LYS A 245 -3.90 -3.91 23.89
C LYS A 245 -3.61 -3.21 22.55
N LEU A 246 -4.07 -1.97 22.44
CA LEU A 246 -3.98 -1.15 21.23
C LEU A 246 -2.52 -0.87 20.84
N ARG A 247 -2.19 -1.03 19.56
CA ARG A 247 -0.83 -0.88 19.02
C ARG A 247 -0.69 0.40 18.20
N SER A 248 -0.12 1.46 18.79
CA SER A 248 0.18 2.68 18.04
C SER A 248 1.34 2.49 17.06
N ILE A 249 2.33 1.66 17.43
CA ILE A 249 3.60 1.48 16.69
C ILE A 249 3.38 1.26 15.19
N VAL A 250 2.42 0.43 14.80
CA VAL A 250 2.15 0.13 13.38
C VAL A 250 1.79 1.41 12.63
N ASN A 251 0.86 2.21 13.17
CA ASN A 251 0.44 3.46 12.56
C ASN A 251 1.56 4.52 12.61
N ASP A 252 2.35 4.55 13.68
CA ASP A 252 3.45 5.51 13.85
C ASP A 252 4.62 5.19 12.89
N ARG A 253 4.91 3.91 12.65
CA ARG A 253 5.86 3.47 11.60
C ARG A 253 5.36 3.82 10.20
N PHE A 254 4.08 3.58 9.87
CA PHE A 254 3.52 4.02 8.57
C PHE A 254 3.57 5.54 8.37
N ARG A 255 3.31 6.33 9.43
CA ARG A 255 3.49 7.79 9.40
C ARG A 255 4.96 8.16 9.15
N SER A 256 5.91 7.48 9.79
CA SER A 256 7.35 7.70 9.56
C SER A 256 7.75 7.40 8.10
N MET A 257 7.15 6.38 7.48
CA MET A 257 7.36 6.07 6.05
C MET A 257 6.77 7.10 5.09
N THR A 258 5.99 8.09 5.53
CA THR A 258 5.56 9.18 4.63
C THR A 258 6.78 9.95 4.08
N LEU A 259 7.94 9.83 4.73
CA LEU A 259 9.25 10.24 4.24
C LEU A 259 10.11 8.99 3.93
N CYS A 260 9.77 8.23 2.88
CA CYS A 260 10.52 7.03 2.48
C CYS A 260 12.03 7.31 2.31
N ARG A 261 12.85 6.74 3.18
CA ARG A 261 14.32 6.76 3.10
C ARG A 261 14.80 5.47 2.46
N ASN A 262 15.53 5.57 1.35
CA ASN A 262 16.34 4.49 0.81
C ASN A 262 17.82 4.88 0.99
N PRO A 263 18.58 4.27 1.93
CA PRO A 263 19.99 4.57 2.14
C PRO A 263 20.88 4.29 0.92
N GLU A 264 20.49 3.34 0.06
CA GLU A 264 21.24 2.93 -1.14
C GLU A 264 20.84 3.71 -2.40
N LEU A 265 19.95 4.72 -2.29
CA LEU A 265 19.40 5.44 -3.44
C LEU A 265 20.51 6.05 -4.32
N TRP A 266 20.54 5.67 -5.60
CA TRP A 266 21.59 6.11 -6.52
C TRP A 266 21.69 7.64 -6.60
N GLN A 267 22.88 8.19 -6.30
CA GLN A 267 23.10 9.65 -6.29
C GLN A 267 23.35 10.21 -7.70
N SER A 268 23.89 9.40 -8.60
CA SER A 268 24.11 9.67 -10.03
C SER A 268 23.48 8.56 -10.90
N LEU A 269 23.47 8.73 -12.22
CA LEU A 269 23.09 7.66 -13.14
C LEU A 269 24.14 6.52 -13.09
N PRO A 270 23.71 5.25 -13.20
CA PRO A 270 24.62 4.15 -13.57
C PRO A 270 25.24 4.39 -14.95
N ALA A 271 26.48 3.93 -15.14
CA ALA A 271 27.25 4.18 -16.37
C ALA A 271 26.51 3.76 -17.66
N GLU A 272 25.82 2.62 -17.65
CA GLU A 272 24.98 2.14 -18.76
C GLU A 272 23.87 3.14 -19.12
N LYS A 273 23.11 3.61 -18.13
CA LYS A 273 22.02 4.58 -18.32
C LYS A 273 22.52 5.98 -18.67
N GLN A 274 23.70 6.35 -18.18
CA GLN A 274 24.37 7.57 -18.61
C GLN A 274 24.77 7.48 -20.09
N HIS A 275 25.34 6.35 -20.53
CA HIS A 275 25.74 6.15 -21.93
C HIS A 275 24.54 6.10 -22.89
N GLU A 276 23.43 5.43 -22.50
CA GLU A 276 22.16 5.48 -23.24
C GLU A 276 21.64 6.91 -23.42
N LEU A 277 21.67 7.71 -22.35
CA LEU A 277 21.22 9.10 -22.38
C LEU A 277 22.13 9.98 -23.24
N GLU A 278 23.46 9.83 -23.10
CA GLU A 278 24.47 10.56 -23.88
C GLU A 278 24.37 10.23 -25.38
N SER A 279 24.01 8.98 -25.72
CA SER A 279 23.78 8.53 -27.10
C SER A 279 22.43 8.97 -27.68
N SER A 280 21.57 9.62 -26.91
CA SER A 280 20.25 10.07 -27.38
C SER A 280 20.36 11.30 -28.30
N LEU A 281 19.47 11.39 -29.29
CA LEU A 281 19.43 12.51 -30.25
C LEU A 281 19.26 13.87 -29.56
N GLU A 282 18.42 13.95 -28.53
CA GLU A 282 18.17 15.19 -27.79
C GLU A 282 19.41 15.65 -27.02
N PHE A 283 20.09 14.73 -26.33
CA PHE A 283 21.31 15.05 -25.58
C PHE A 283 22.48 15.37 -26.51
N THR A 284 22.65 14.62 -27.60
CA THR A 284 23.67 14.87 -28.62
C THR A 284 23.48 16.23 -29.28
N ALA A 285 22.24 16.62 -29.60
CA ALA A 285 21.94 17.95 -30.16
C ALA A 285 22.28 19.08 -29.18
N ILE A 286 22.01 18.90 -27.88
CA ILE A 286 22.37 19.87 -26.83
C ILE A 286 23.90 20.00 -26.71
N GLU A 287 24.65 18.91 -26.78
CA GLU A 287 26.12 18.96 -26.76
C GLU A 287 26.70 19.63 -28.01
N GLN A 288 26.20 19.29 -29.20
CA GLN A 288 26.62 19.92 -30.45
C GLN A 288 26.34 21.42 -30.46
N GLU A 289 25.18 21.86 -29.95
CA GLU A 289 24.86 23.29 -29.83
C GLU A 289 25.75 23.97 -28.79
N LEU A 290 26.06 23.31 -27.66
CA LEU A 290 27.00 23.83 -26.66
C LEU A 290 28.43 23.95 -27.20
N GLU A 291 28.89 22.99 -27.99
CA GLU A 291 30.22 23.00 -28.62
C GLU A 291 30.31 24.09 -29.69
N ALA A 292 29.32 24.18 -30.59
CA ALA A 292 29.23 25.25 -31.59
C ALA A 292 29.19 26.64 -30.95
N LEU A 293 28.40 26.81 -29.87
CA LEU A 293 28.38 28.05 -29.10
C LEU A 293 29.69 28.30 -28.35
N SER A 294 30.49 27.29 -28.01
CA SER A 294 31.80 27.47 -27.35
C SER A 294 32.87 28.02 -28.30
N LEU A 295 32.76 27.70 -29.59
CA LEU A 295 33.65 28.18 -30.65
C LEU A 295 33.34 29.62 -31.09
N ASP A 296 32.14 30.15 -30.80
CA ASP A 296 31.85 31.57 -31.01
C ASP A 296 32.48 32.43 -29.89
N THR A 297 33.55 33.15 -30.24
CA THR A 297 34.30 34.05 -29.35
C THR A 297 33.62 35.40 -29.12
N ARG A 298 32.43 35.65 -29.69
CA ARG A 298 31.68 36.91 -29.51
C ARG A 298 30.84 36.85 -28.23
N ASP A 299 31.33 37.52 -27.19
CA ASP A 299 30.66 37.57 -25.90
C ASP A 299 29.48 38.56 -25.92
N HIS A 300 28.31 38.05 -26.29
CA HIS A 300 27.04 38.76 -26.29
C HIS A 300 26.07 38.08 -25.32
N SER A 301 25.26 38.85 -24.56
CA SER A 301 24.47 38.29 -23.46
C SER A 301 23.58 37.11 -23.88
N ALA A 302 23.00 37.19 -25.09
CA ALA A 302 22.19 36.13 -25.69
C ALA A 302 22.93 34.78 -25.86
N VAL A 303 24.24 34.79 -26.14
CA VAL A 303 25.07 33.58 -26.25
C VAL A 303 25.27 32.97 -24.86
N THR A 304 25.58 33.79 -23.85
CA THR A 304 25.68 33.32 -22.45
C THR A 304 24.36 32.80 -21.90
N ASP A 305 23.24 33.45 -22.21
CA ASP A 305 21.89 33.01 -21.80
C ASP A 305 21.54 31.68 -22.49
N ARG A 306 21.78 31.55 -23.79
CA ARG A 306 21.55 30.28 -24.51
C ARG A 306 22.40 29.12 -23.98
N ARG A 307 23.70 29.35 -23.70
CA ARG A 307 24.58 28.36 -23.06
C ARG A 307 24.05 27.95 -21.67
N LYS A 308 23.47 28.89 -20.91
CA LYS A 308 22.88 28.64 -19.58
C LYS A 308 21.62 27.78 -19.68
N ASP A 309 20.74 28.07 -20.65
CA ASP A 309 19.52 27.30 -20.92
C ASP A 309 19.82 25.87 -21.37
N LEU A 310 20.76 25.68 -22.30
CA LEU A 310 21.21 24.36 -22.75
C LEU A 310 21.79 23.53 -21.59
N ARG A 311 22.62 24.15 -20.73
CA ARG A 311 23.12 23.52 -19.50
C ARG A 311 22.01 23.21 -18.49
N ALA A 312 20.90 23.94 -18.49
CA ALA A 312 19.73 23.64 -17.67
C ALA A 312 18.92 22.47 -18.25
N ALA A 313 18.72 22.44 -19.57
CA ALA A 313 18.10 21.33 -20.30
C ALA A 313 18.87 20.01 -20.10
N LYS A 314 20.20 20.01 -20.30
CA LYS A 314 21.07 18.84 -20.02
C LYS A 314 20.89 18.30 -18.60
N ARG A 315 20.91 19.20 -17.59
CA ARG A 315 20.69 18.85 -16.18
C ARG A 315 19.28 18.31 -15.92
N LYS A 316 18.26 18.84 -16.61
CA LYS A 316 16.88 18.35 -16.52
C LYS A 316 16.76 16.92 -17.06
N LEU A 317 17.34 16.62 -18.23
CA LEU A 317 17.34 15.27 -18.81
C LEU A 317 18.01 14.25 -17.87
N ILE A 318 19.20 14.58 -17.35
CA ILE A 318 19.90 13.73 -16.36
C ILE A 318 19.05 13.52 -15.10
N ALA A 319 18.42 14.57 -14.57
CA ALA A 319 17.58 14.48 -13.38
C ALA A 319 16.29 13.66 -13.61
N GLU A 320 15.70 13.74 -14.80
CA GLU A 320 14.52 12.96 -15.19
C GLU A 320 14.86 11.48 -15.36
N GLU A 321 15.97 11.15 -16.05
CA GLU A 321 16.40 9.76 -16.22
C GLU A 321 16.87 9.13 -14.91
N LEU A 322 17.56 9.91 -14.06
CA LEU A 322 17.90 9.49 -12.70
C LEU A 322 16.64 9.25 -11.85
N ARG A 323 15.59 10.05 -12.03
CA ARG A 323 14.30 9.86 -11.35
C ARG A 323 13.55 8.62 -11.84
N LYS A 324 13.65 8.26 -13.13
CA LYS A 324 13.12 6.97 -13.65
C LYS A 324 13.92 5.80 -13.08
N SER A 325 15.25 5.86 -13.18
CA SER A 325 16.18 4.85 -12.68
C SER A 325 15.96 4.56 -11.18
N ARG A 326 15.86 5.61 -10.35
CA ARG A 326 15.56 5.50 -8.89
C ARG A 326 14.23 4.82 -8.57
N LYS A 327 13.20 4.93 -9.43
CA LYS A 327 11.92 4.23 -9.22
C LYS A 327 12.03 2.72 -9.50
N LEU A 328 12.91 2.34 -10.42
CA LEU A 328 13.16 0.96 -10.82
C LEU A 328 14.28 0.30 -10.01
N GLN A 329 15.10 1.09 -9.31
CA GLN A 329 16.16 0.61 -8.43
C GLN A 329 15.60 -0.42 -7.42
N PRO A 330 16.18 -1.64 -7.35
CA PRO A 330 15.82 -2.64 -6.34
C PRO A 330 16.04 -2.11 -4.92
N SER A 331 15.13 -2.42 -4.00
CA SER A 331 15.20 -1.99 -2.61
C SER A 331 15.61 -3.18 -1.74
N ARG A 332 16.89 -3.26 -1.38
CA ARG A 332 17.39 -4.24 -0.42
C ARG A 332 17.14 -3.74 1.00
N ILE A 333 16.75 -4.64 1.90
CA ILE A 333 16.81 -4.34 3.33
C ILE A 333 18.28 -4.38 3.75
N PRO A 334 18.80 -3.35 4.44
CA PRO A 334 20.18 -3.34 4.92
C PRO A 334 20.43 -4.56 5.81
N SER A 335 21.33 -5.45 5.38
CA SER A 335 21.67 -6.65 6.14
C SER A 335 22.59 -6.30 7.31
N THR A 336 22.27 -6.75 8.52
CA THR A 336 23.20 -6.73 9.68
C THR A 336 24.38 -7.69 9.51
N LYS A 337 24.27 -8.69 8.62
CA LYS A 337 25.44 -9.42 8.13
C LYS A 337 26.14 -8.52 7.13
N GLY A 338 27.28 -7.97 7.53
CA GLY A 338 28.12 -7.11 6.70
C GLY A 338 28.73 -7.86 5.52
N GLU A 339 27.93 -8.12 4.49
CA GLU A 339 28.45 -8.40 3.16
C GLU A 339 29.01 -7.10 2.58
N ASN A 340 30.27 -6.85 2.91
CA ASN A 340 31.13 -5.92 2.20
C ASN A 340 31.32 -6.41 0.75
N HIS A 341 30.29 -6.28 -0.08
CA HIS A 341 30.48 -6.21 -1.53
C HIS A 341 31.08 -4.84 -1.84
N LEU A 342 32.40 -4.76 -1.61
CA LEU A 342 33.29 -3.80 -2.24
C LEU A 342 33.22 -4.00 -3.75
N ILE A 343 32.18 -3.49 -4.39
CA ILE A 343 32.19 -3.26 -5.83
C ILE A 343 33.00 -1.99 -6.06
N GLY A 344 34.31 -2.14 -6.03
CA GLY A 344 35.24 -1.09 -6.43
C GLY A 344 35.05 -0.83 -7.92
N TYR A 345 34.56 0.36 -8.26
CA TYR A 345 34.70 0.92 -9.59
C TYR A 345 35.84 1.94 -9.55
N HIS A 346 36.93 1.58 -10.24
CA HIS A 346 37.96 2.51 -10.70
C HIS A 346 37.57 3.07 -12.07
#